data_AF-A0A5E6NJZ4-F1
#
_entry.id   AF-A0A5E6NJZ4-F1
#
_cell.length_a   1.000
_cell.length_b   1.000
_cell.length_c   1.000
_cell.angle_alpha   90.00
_cell.angle_beta   90.00
_cell.angle_gamma   90.00
#
_symmetry.space_group_name_H-M   'P 1'
#
loop_
_entity.id
_entity.type
_entity.pdbx_description
1 polymer ?
#
loop_
_entity_poly.entity_id
_entity_poly.type
_entity_poly.pdbx_seq_one_letter_code
_entity_poly.pdbx_strand_id
1 'polypeptide(L)'
;MLAPEDTLRLNVLISTCVAIRIDIYKLVVVGLTENKKEQTITLNPSGDSTKTIQAVQKLLVSKILGSMGGYPSYLKRWSRMGQVAQVT
;
A
#
# COMPACT_ATOMS: atom_id res chain seq x y z
N MET A 1 -5.71 13.03 2.73
CA MET A 1 -5.51 12.18 3.92
C MET A 1 -6.55 11.09 3.90
N LEU A 2 -6.25 9.91 4.42
CA LEU A 2 -7.25 8.85 4.58
C LEU A 2 -8.16 9.19 5.77
N ALA A 3 -9.45 8.88 5.65
CA ALA A 3 -10.34 8.93 6.80
C ALA A 3 -9.86 7.93 7.87
N PRO A 4 -10.10 8.20 9.17
CA PRO A 4 -9.73 7.26 10.24
C PRO A 4 -10.36 5.88 10.06
N GLU A 5 -11.61 5.83 9.60
CA GLU A 5 -12.34 4.59 9.33
C GLU A 5 -11.70 3.78 8.19
N ASP A 6 -11.36 4.43 7.08
CA ASP A 6 -10.64 3.78 5.96
C ASP A 6 -9.27 3.27 6.42
N THR A 7 -8.57 4.04 7.25
CA THR A 7 -7.27 3.64 7.81
C THR A 7 -7.39 2.38 8.65
N LEU A 8 -8.40 2.30 9.52
CA LEU A 8 -8.67 1.11 10.33
C LEU A 8 -8.97 -0.10 9.45
N ARG A 9 -9.91 0.05 8.49
CA ARG A 9 -10.32 -1.04 7.59
C ARG A 9 -9.15 -1.56 6.77
N LEU A 10 -8.32 -0.66 6.23
CA LEU A 10 -7.13 -1.02 5.46
C LEU A 10 -6.12 -1.79 6.32
N ASN A 11 -5.86 -1.36 7.56
CA ASN A 11 -4.95 -2.07 8.46
C ASN A 11 -5.44 -3.49 8.80
N VAL A 12 -6.76 -3.67 8.98
CA VAL A 12 -7.36 -4.99 9.17
C VAL A 12 -7.16 -5.84 7.91
N LEU A 13 -7.55 -5.34 6.73
CA LEU A 13 -7.41 -6.06 5.46
C LEU A 13 -5.96 -6.49 5.22
N ILE A 14 -5.00 -5.60 5.49
CA ILE A 14 -3.57 -5.90 5.35
C ILE A 14 -3.09 -7.00 6.29
N SER A 15 -3.69 -7.11 7.47
CA SER A 15 -3.30 -8.12 8.46
C SER A 15 -3.97 -9.48 8.21
N THR A 16 -5.06 -9.52 7.43
CA THR A 16 -5.87 -10.72 7.21
C THR A 16 -5.75 -11.32 5.80
N CYS A 17 -5.16 -10.59 4.85
CA CYS A 17 -5.09 -11.00 3.45
C CYS A 17 -3.65 -11.32 3.00
N VAL A 18 -3.52 -12.33 2.13
CA VAL A 18 -2.25 -12.76 1.53
C VAL A 18 -1.91 -12.01 0.25
N ALA A 19 -2.89 -11.38 -0.39
CA ALA A 19 -2.68 -10.54 -1.57
C ALA A 19 -3.61 -9.33 -1.51
N ILE A 20 -3.16 -8.19 -2.05
CA ILE A 20 -3.92 -6.93 -2.06
C ILE A 20 -3.78 -6.28 -3.43
N ARG A 21 -4.88 -5.79 -3.98
CA ARG A 21 -4.95 -4.99 -5.21
C ARG A 21 -5.74 -3.71 -4.96
N ILE A 22 -5.33 -2.62 -5.60
CA ILE A 22 -6.09 -1.38 -5.67
C ILE A 22 -6.75 -1.29 -7.05
N ASP A 23 -8.05 -1.05 -7.07
CA ASP A 23 -8.79 -0.62 -8.25
C ASP A 23 -8.95 0.90 -8.20
N ILE A 24 -8.10 1.61 -8.96
CA ILE A 24 -8.04 3.07 -8.95
C ILE A 24 -9.28 3.73 -9.58
N TYR A 25 -9.95 3.04 -10.51
CA TYR A 25 -11.11 3.58 -11.21
C TYR A 25 -12.37 3.40 -10.38
N LYS A 26 -12.49 2.28 -9.66
CA LYS A 26 -13.61 2.02 -8.75
C LYS A 26 -13.41 2.58 -7.36
N LEU A 27 -12.20 3.04 -7.02
CA LEU A 27 -11.79 3.45 -5.68
C LEU A 27 -12.05 2.36 -4.64
N VAL A 28 -11.59 1.15 -4.97
CA VAL A 28 -11.80 -0.02 -4.14
C VAL A 28 -10.46 -0.71 -3.88
N VAL A 29 -10.28 -1.21 -2.66
CA VAL A 29 -9.16 -2.09 -2.29
C VAL A 29 -9.71 -3.50 -2.10
N VAL A 30 -9.12 -4.45 -2.81
CA VAL A 30 -9.50 -5.87 -2.73
C VAL A 30 -8.36 -6.65 -2.10
N GLY A 31 -8.68 -7.41 -1.06
CA GLY A 31 -7.78 -8.34 -0.39
C GLY A 31 -8.21 -9.78 -0.66
N LEU A 32 -7.25 -10.67 -0.91
CA LEU A 32 -7.47 -12.11 -1.03
C LEU A 32 -7.02 -12.77 0.28
N THR A 33 -7.90 -13.55 0.90
CA THR A 33 -7.56 -14.35 2.10
C THR A 33 -6.91 -15.69 1.72
N GLU A 34 -6.29 -16.37 2.68
CA GLU A 34 -5.72 -17.72 2.49
C GLU A 34 -6.75 -18.72 1.94
N ASN A 35 -8.00 -18.60 2.38
CA ASN A 35 -9.13 -19.42 1.92
C ASN A 35 -9.68 -19.00 0.55
N LYS A 36 -8.93 -18.19 -0.22
CA LYS A 36 -9.31 -17.68 -1.54
C LYS A 36 -10.62 -16.87 -1.57
N LYS A 37 -11.05 -16.33 -0.43
CA LYS A 37 -12.19 -15.40 -0.37
C LYS A 37 -11.69 -13.97 -0.55
N GLU A 38 -12.39 -13.20 -1.37
CA GLU A 38 -12.14 -11.77 -1.53
C GLU A 38 -12.81 -10.95 -0.42
N GLN A 39 -12.10 -9.95 0.06
CA GLN A 39 -12.61 -8.90 0.93
C GLN A 39 -12.43 -7.56 0.23
N THR A 40 -13.46 -6.73 0.28
CA THR A 40 -13.51 -5.52 -0.54
C THR A 40 -13.80 -4.32 0.35
N ILE A 41 -12.96 -3.29 0.24
CA ILE A 41 -13.13 -1.99 0.91
C ILE A 41 -13.35 -0.93 -0.16
N THR A 42 -14.51 -0.28 -0.14
CA THR A 42 -14.72 0.96 -0.89
C THR A 42 -14.05 2.11 -0.14
N LEU A 43 -13.19 2.86 -0.83
CA LEU A 43 -12.54 4.04 -0.30
C LEU A 43 -13.51 5.22 -0.34
N ASN A 44 -13.55 6.00 0.74
CA ASN A 44 -14.39 7.18 0.83
C ASN A 44 -13.51 8.44 0.78
N PRO A 45 -13.18 8.94 -0.43
CA PRO A 45 -12.35 10.13 -0.55
C PRO A 45 -13.11 11.34 0.00
N SER A 46 -12.57 12.00 1.04
CA SER A 46 -13.11 13.28 1.52
C SER A 46 -12.80 14.46 0.58
N GLY A 47 -12.19 14.21 -0.58
CA GLY A 47 -11.72 15.21 -1.53
C GLY A 47 -11.14 14.56 -2.79
N ASP A 48 -9.99 15.04 -3.26
CA ASP A 48 -9.32 14.51 -4.45
C ASP A 48 -9.00 13.00 -4.32
N SER A 49 -9.63 12.20 -5.16
CA SER A 49 -9.50 10.74 -5.21
C SER A 49 -8.05 10.31 -5.48
N THR A 50 -7.30 11.09 -6.24
CA THR A 50 -5.87 10.84 -6.54
C THR A 50 -5.05 10.86 -5.26
N LYS A 51 -5.31 11.82 -4.36
CA LYS A 51 -4.62 11.91 -3.07
C LYS A 51 -4.96 10.75 -2.15
N THR A 52 -6.20 10.26 -2.22
CA THR A 52 -6.62 9.07 -1.48
C THR A 52 -5.87 7.84 -1.96
N ILE A 53 -5.80 7.62 -3.28
CA ILE A 53 -5.04 6.51 -3.87
C ILE A 53 -3.57 6.57 -3.46
N GLN A 54 -2.93 7.73 -3.57
CA GLN A 54 -1.53 7.93 -3.15
C GLN A 54 -1.32 7.62 -1.66
N ALA A 55 -2.28 7.98 -0.81
CA ALA A 55 -2.21 7.67 0.62
C ALA A 55 -2.34 6.16 0.89
N VAL A 56 -3.23 5.45 0.18
CA VAL A 56 -3.34 3.98 0.28
C VAL A 56 -2.04 3.32 -0.18
N GLN A 57 -1.48 3.73 -1.32
CA GLN A 57 -0.21 3.21 -1.82
C GLN A 57 0.93 3.42 -0.81
N LYS A 58 1.03 4.63 -0.24
CA LYS A 58 2.02 4.94 0.80
C LYS A 58 1.86 4.05 2.03
N LEU A 59 0.63 3.78 2.46
CA LEU A 59 0.34 2.92 3.59
C LEU A 59 0.77 1.47 3.32
N LEU A 60 0.45 0.92 2.14
CA LEU A 60 0.88 -0.42 1.74
C LEU A 60 2.40 -0.55 1.68
N VAL A 61 3.07 0.42 1.03
CA VAL A 61 4.53 0.48 0.98
C VAL A 61 5.11 0.55 2.38
N SER A 62 4.60 1.44 3.24
CA SER A 62 5.07 1.55 4.62
C SER A 62 4.93 0.25 5.41
N LYS A 63 3.88 -0.55 5.15
CA LYS A 63 3.72 -1.85 5.81
C LYS A 63 4.75 -2.86 5.33
N ILE A 64 5.00 -2.93 4.03
CA ILE A 64 5.94 -3.89 3.42
C ILE A 64 7.38 -3.55 3.77
N LEU A 65 7.74 -2.25 3.73
CA LEU A 65 9.09 -1.78 4.02
C LEU A 65 9.42 -1.77 5.52
N GLY A 66 8.39 -1.84 6.37
CA GLY A 66 8.54 -1.63 7.80
C GLY A 66 8.89 -0.18 8.16
N SER A 67 8.74 0.14 9.45
CA SER A 67 9.32 1.36 10.02
C SER A 67 10.73 1.02 10.49
N MET A 68 11.73 1.33 9.65
CA MET A 68 13.17 1.56 9.94
C MET A 68 14.05 1.00 8.81
N GLY A 69 14.65 1.87 7.99
CA GLY A 69 15.88 1.60 7.23
C GLY A 69 15.86 0.65 6.01
N GLY A 70 14.81 -0.15 5.79
CA GLY A 70 14.80 -1.20 4.75
C GLY A 70 14.21 -0.76 3.40
N TYR A 71 15.04 -0.21 2.50
CA TYR A 71 14.71 -0.28 1.06
C TYR A 71 14.68 -1.76 0.64
N PRO A 72 13.72 -2.22 -0.18
CA PRO A 72 13.78 -3.56 -0.73
C PRO A 72 15.01 -3.69 -1.61
N SER A 73 15.75 -4.79 -1.46
CA SER A 73 16.95 -5.08 -2.27
C SER A 73 16.68 -5.08 -3.78
N TYR A 74 15.42 -5.26 -4.19
CA TYR A 74 14.96 -5.24 -5.58
C TYR A 74 14.54 -3.86 -6.11
N LEU A 75 14.39 -2.83 -5.26
CA LEU A 75 14.13 -1.45 -5.70
C LEU A 75 15.43 -0.66 -5.76
N LYS A 76 16.07 -0.60 -6.95
CA LYS A 76 17.21 0.31 -7.17
C LYS A 76 16.72 1.75 -7.23
N ARG A 77 17.18 2.58 -6.29
CA ARG A 77 16.98 4.04 -6.33
C ARG A 77 17.67 4.59 -7.59
N TRP A 78 16.91 5.23 -8.49
CA TRP A 78 17.50 6.09 -9.52
C TRP A 78 18.00 7.38 -8.84
N SER A 79 19.17 7.31 -8.21
CA SER A 79 19.90 8.50 -7.83
C SER A 79 20.37 9.16 -9.13
N ARG A 80 20.20 10.48 -9.28
CA ARG A 80 20.62 11.22 -10.48
C ARG A 80 22.12 11.09 -10.79
N MET A 81 22.92 10.46 -9.91
CA MET A 81 24.24 9.90 -10.22
C MET A 81 24.24 8.41 -9.89
N GLY A 82 24.55 7.58 -10.89
CA GLY A 82 24.49 6.11 -10.84
C GLY A 82 25.53 5.46 -9.93
N GLN A 83 25.41 5.63 -8.62
CA GLN A 83 26.13 4.81 -7.64
C GLN A 83 25.12 3.97 -6.84
N VAL A 84 25.07 2.68 -7.18
CA VAL A 84 24.45 1.67 -6.33
C VAL A 84 25.52 1.29 -5.32
N ALA A 85 25.38 1.73 -4.07
CA ALA A 85 26.23 1.23 -2.99
C ALA A 85 25.92 -0.27 -2.81
N GLN A 86 26.88 -1.11 -3.16
CA GLN A 86 26.88 -2.52 -2.76
C GLN A 86 27.19 -2.56 -1.27
N VAL A 87 26.30 -3.13 -0.46
CA VAL A 87 26.57 -3.45 0.94
C VAL A 87 27.15 -4.85 0.96
N THR A 88 28.39 -4.97 1.44
CA THR A 88 29.10 -6.23 1.73
C THR A 88 28.62 -6.82 3.05
#